data_AF-A0A926H5V5-F1
#
_entry.id   AF-A0A926H5V5-F1
#
_cell.length_a   1.000
_cell.length_b   1.000
_cell.length_c   1.000
_cell.angle_alpha   90.00
_cell.angle_beta   90.00
_cell.angle_gamma   90.00
#
_symmetry.space_group_name_H-M   'P 1'
#
loop_
_entity.id
_entity.type
_entity.pdbx_description
1 polymer ?
#
loop_
_entity_poly.entity_id
_entity_poly.type
_entity_poly.pdbx_seq_one_letter_code
_entity_poly.pdbx_strand_id
1 'polypeptide(L)'
;MQSQLANRNHPSWVAPFLVGAGCFNVIAAVVMLAAANQLLPLLFTSRPPLGADVLRFHVWALWLFVGIVGVVLLISSRAPTENRGVMLLAALGKLGFVLLVLVAWLEGIATGWLVIASLGDVILSIGLGWAYHSVRPST
;
A
#
# COMPACT_ATOMS: atom_id res chain seq x y z
N MET A 1 8.59 -32.07 -19.27
CA MET A 1 8.85 -32.33 -17.83
C MET A 1 9.80 -31.33 -17.16
N GLN A 2 10.62 -30.57 -17.90
CA GLN A 2 11.50 -29.53 -17.33
C GLN A 2 10.79 -28.22 -16.94
N SER A 3 9.57 -27.96 -17.42
CA SER A 3 8.82 -26.72 -17.15
C SER A 3 8.24 -26.61 -15.73
N GLN A 4 8.14 -27.72 -14.97
CA GLN A 4 7.67 -27.69 -13.58
C GLN A 4 8.80 -27.53 -12.56
N LEU A 5 10.06 -27.76 -12.95
CA LEU A 5 11.23 -27.62 -12.07
C LEU A 5 11.79 -26.18 -12.08
N ALA A 6 11.51 -25.39 -13.12
CA ALA A 6 11.89 -23.98 -13.20
C ALA A 6 10.99 -23.04 -12.36
N ASN A 7 9.87 -23.53 -11.83
CA ASN A 7 8.81 -22.70 -11.24
C ASN A 7 8.79 -22.68 -9.70
N ARG A 8 9.96 -22.81 -9.04
CA ARG A 8 10.07 -22.75 -7.56
C ARG A 8 11.08 -21.72 -7.06
N ASN A 9 11.22 -20.59 -7.75
CA ASN A 9 12.10 -19.51 -7.29
C ASN A 9 11.49 -18.68 -6.14
N HIS A 10 10.24 -18.97 -5.74
CA HIS A 10 9.57 -18.33 -4.62
C HIS A 10 8.55 -19.29 -3.98
N PRO A 11 8.22 -19.11 -2.68
CA PRO A 11 7.18 -19.89 -2.01
C PRO A 11 5.80 -19.70 -2.64
N SER A 12 4.95 -20.74 -2.55
CA SER A 12 3.58 -20.73 -3.09
C SER A 12 2.66 -19.66 -2.49
N TRP A 13 3.02 -19.09 -1.33
CA TRP A 13 2.23 -18.06 -0.65
C TRP A 13 2.50 -16.64 -1.19
N VAL A 14 3.61 -16.39 -1.90
CA VAL A 14 4.00 -15.03 -2.31
C VAL A 14 3.00 -14.44 -3.30
N ALA A 15 2.66 -15.17 -4.36
CA ALA A 15 1.69 -14.72 -5.35
C ALA A 15 0.30 -14.41 -4.74
N PRO A 16 -0.35 -15.31 -3.97
CA PRO A 16 -1.64 -15.01 -3.36
C PRO A 16 -1.55 -13.88 -2.33
N PHE A 17 -0.44 -13.73 -1.60
CA PHE A 17 -0.22 -12.58 -0.73
C PHE A 17 -0.21 -11.26 -1.51
N LEU A 18 0.54 -11.19 -2.62
CA LEU A 18 0.58 -10.01 -3.48
C LEU A 18 -0.79 -9.69 -4.08
N VAL A 19 -1.55 -10.70 -4.48
CA VAL A 19 -2.92 -10.52 -4.97
C VAL A 19 -3.81 -9.94 -3.87
N GLY A 20 -3.77 -10.51 -2.66
CA GLY A 20 -4.55 -10.02 -1.52
C GLY A 20 -4.20 -8.57 -1.16
N ALA A 21 -2.91 -8.26 -1.04
CA ALA A 21 -2.42 -6.91 -0.76
C ALA A 21 -2.79 -5.91 -1.88
N GLY A 22 -2.68 -6.35 -3.13
CA GLY A 22 -3.04 -5.56 -4.30
C GLY A 22 -4.53 -5.22 -4.33
N CYS A 23 -5.39 -6.23 -4.19
CA CYS A 23 -6.84 -6.06 -4.11
C CYS A 23 -7.25 -5.15 -2.94
N PHE A 24 -6.66 -5.33 -1.75
CA PHE A 24 -6.92 -4.49 -0.60
C PHE A 24 -6.64 -3.01 -0.90
N ASN A 25 -5.47 -2.69 -1.46
CA ASN A 25 -5.10 -1.31 -1.79
C ASN A 25 -6.01 -0.70 -2.87
N VAL A 26 -6.37 -1.47 -3.90
CA VAL A 26 -7.30 -1.00 -4.95
C VAL A 26 -8.69 -0.71 -4.35
N ILE A 27 -9.22 -1.63 -3.54
CA ILE A 27 -10.52 -1.45 -2.90
C ILE A 27 -10.49 -0.25 -1.96
N ALA A 28 -9.46 -0.12 -1.13
CA ALA A 28 -9.30 1.03 -0.22
C ALA A 28 -9.28 2.36 -0.99
N ALA A 29 -8.52 2.42 -2.09
CA ALA A 29 -8.47 3.59 -2.97
C ALA A 29 -9.84 3.91 -3.59
N VAL A 30 -10.53 2.92 -4.14
CA VAL A 30 -11.86 3.11 -4.75
C VAL A 30 -12.89 3.57 -3.72
N VAL A 31 -12.93 2.94 -2.55
CA VAL A 31 -13.84 3.33 -1.46
C VAL A 31 -13.56 4.78 -1.04
N MET A 32 -12.30 5.15 -0.88
CA MET A 32 -11.92 6.50 -0.48
C MET A 32 -12.21 7.55 -1.55
N LEU A 33 -12.06 7.24 -2.83
CA LEU A 33 -12.41 8.15 -3.92
C LEU A 33 -13.93 8.28 -4.10
N ALA A 34 -14.68 7.19 -3.95
CA ALA A 34 -16.13 7.18 -4.12
C ALA A 34 -16.89 7.81 -2.92
N ALA A 35 -16.39 7.59 -1.71
CA ALA A 35 -17.02 8.04 -0.46
C ALA A 35 -16.20 9.12 0.27
N ALA A 36 -15.34 9.85 -0.45
CA ALA A 36 -14.43 10.85 0.11
C ALA A 36 -15.14 11.83 1.05
N ASN A 37 -16.31 12.35 0.66
CA ASN A 37 -17.06 13.34 1.44
C ASN A 37 -17.54 12.83 2.80
N GLN A 38 -17.70 11.51 2.95
CA GLN A 38 -18.15 10.87 4.19
C GLN A 38 -16.97 10.44 5.05
N LEU A 39 -15.87 10.01 4.42
CA LEU A 39 -14.70 9.44 5.09
C LEU A 39 -13.65 10.49 5.48
N LEU A 40 -13.53 11.59 4.73
CA LEU A 40 -12.59 12.67 5.02
C LEU A 40 -12.73 13.22 6.46
N PRO A 41 -13.93 13.53 6.98
CA PRO A 41 -14.09 14.03 8.35
C PRO A 41 -13.73 13.00 9.43
N LEU A 42 -13.72 11.71 9.10
CA LEU A 42 -13.32 10.64 10.03
C LEU A 42 -11.80 10.50 10.11
N LEU A 43 -11.10 10.79 9.01
CA LEU A 43 -9.64 10.59 8.87
C LEU A 43 -8.82 11.85 9.10
N PHE A 44 -9.40 13.03 8.85
CA PHE A 44 -8.73 14.32 8.98
C PHE A 44 -9.53 15.25 9.87
N THR A 45 -8.83 16.07 10.65
CA THR A 45 -9.45 17.08 11.50
C THR A 45 -9.93 18.26 10.67
N SER A 46 -10.89 19.02 11.19
CA SER A 46 -11.42 20.25 10.58
C SER A 46 -10.48 21.46 10.69
N ARG A 47 -9.24 21.27 11.17
CA ARG A 47 -8.20 22.31 11.32
C ARG A 47 -7.00 22.14 10.37
N PRO A 48 -7.16 21.87 9.06
CA PRO A 48 -6.01 21.94 8.18
C PRO A 48 -5.58 23.40 8.03
N PRO A 49 -4.28 23.73 8.17
CA PRO A 49 -3.74 25.04 7.78
C PRO A 49 -3.80 25.28 6.26
N LEU A 50 -4.13 24.24 5.48
CA LEU A 50 -4.32 24.27 4.03
C LEU A 50 -5.81 24.46 3.71
N GLY A 51 -6.12 25.33 2.73
CA GLY A 51 -7.49 25.53 2.25
C GLY A 51 -8.17 24.21 1.85
N ALA A 52 -9.50 24.13 2.03
CA ALA A 52 -10.28 22.90 1.89
C ALA A 52 -10.07 22.18 0.55
N ASP A 53 -9.96 22.93 -0.56
CA ASP A 53 -9.75 22.36 -1.89
C ASP A 53 -8.35 21.77 -2.08
N VAL A 54 -7.34 22.40 -1.48
CA VAL A 54 -5.95 21.91 -1.52
C VAL A 54 -5.84 20.61 -0.73
N LEU A 55 -6.43 20.54 0.46
CA LEU A 55 -6.45 19.29 1.23
C LEU A 55 -7.15 18.17 0.46
N ARG A 56 -8.32 18.44 -0.14
CA ARG A 56 -9.05 17.45 -0.95
C ARG A 56 -8.19 16.93 -2.09
N PHE A 57 -7.54 17.82 -2.85
CA PHE A 57 -6.66 17.42 -3.94
C PHE A 57 -5.54 16.49 -3.47
N HIS A 58 -4.85 16.83 -2.38
CA HIS A 58 -3.78 15.99 -1.84
C HIS A 58 -4.28 14.62 -1.36
N VAL A 59 -5.44 14.58 -0.71
CA VAL A 59 -6.03 13.31 -0.28
C VAL A 59 -6.42 12.46 -1.49
N TRP A 60 -6.99 13.04 -2.54
CA TRP A 60 -7.33 12.32 -3.76
C TRP A 60 -6.08 11.78 -4.46
N ALA A 61 -5.04 12.61 -4.59
CA ALA A 61 -3.76 12.19 -5.17
C ALA A 61 -3.12 11.05 -4.37
N LEU A 62 -3.20 11.12 -3.04
CA LEU A 62 -2.71 10.07 -2.15
C LEU A 62 -3.46 8.74 -2.37
N TRP A 63 -4.79 8.75 -2.38
CA TRP A 63 -5.57 7.52 -2.58
C TRP A 63 -5.44 6.97 -4.00
N LEU A 64 -5.29 7.82 -5.00
CA LEU A 64 -4.95 7.40 -6.35
C LEU A 64 -3.60 6.66 -6.36
N PHE A 65 -2.59 7.21 -5.69
CA PHE A 65 -1.29 6.56 -5.55
C PHE A 65 -1.40 5.20 -4.85
N VAL A 66 -2.16 5.10 -3.75
CA VAL A 66 -2.43 3.81 -3.08
C VAL A 66 -3.05 2.80 -4.05
N GLY A 67 -4.01 3.22 -4.88
CA GLY A 67 -4.62 2.39 -5.90
C GLY A 67 -3.62 1.90 -6.96
N ILE A 68 -2.75 2.79 -7.43
CA ILE A 68 -1.67 2.45 -8.37
C ILE A 68 -0.72 1.41 -7.76
N VAL A 69 -0.32 1.58 -6.49
CA VAL A 69 0.48 0.57 -5.79
C VAL A 69 -0.26 -0.78 -5.75
N GLY A 70 -1.56 -0.77 -5.50
CA GLY A 70 -2.39 -1.97 -5.53
C GLY A 70 -2.35 -2.70 -6.89
N VAL A 71 -2.50 -1.96 -7.99
CA VAL A 71 -2.40 -2.50 -9.36
C VAL A 71 -1.00 -3.06 -9.64
N VAL A 72 0.05 -2.34 -9.22
CA VAL A 72 1.44 -2.77 -9.39
C VAL A 72 1.70 -4.08 -8.65
N LEU A 73 1.15 -4.27 -7.44
CA LEU A 73 1.25 -5.52 -6.69
C LEU A 73 0.51 -6.68 -7.41
N LEU A 74 -0.66 -6.41 -7.98
CA LEU A 74 -1.40 -7.40 -8.79
C LEU A 74 -0.59 -7.84 -10.01
N ILE A 75 0.04 -6.89 -10.72
CA ILE A 75 0.92 -7.22 -11.85
C ILE A 75 2.13 -8.02 -11.36
N SER A 76 2.76 -7.59 -10.27
CA SER A 76 3.93 -8.25 -9.69
C SER A 76 3.66 -9.69 -9.24
N SER A 77 2.42 -10.02 -8.91
CA SER A 77 2.01 -11.39 -8.55
C SER A 77 2.19 -12.41 -9.69
N ARG A 78 2.22 -11.96 -10.95
CA ARG A 78 2.38 -12.83 -12.13
C ARG A 78 3.83 -13.29 -12.33
N ALA A 79 4.78 -12.44 -11.96
CA ALA A 79 6.20 -12.74 -12.00
C ALA A 79 6.91 -12.18 -10.75
N PRO A 80 6.71 -12.81 -9.57
CA PRO A 80 7.25 -12.31 -8.30
C PRO A 80 8.78 -12.19 -8.32
N THR A 81 9.44 -13.12 -9.01
CA THR A 81 10.89 -13.21 -9.17
C THR A 81 11.50 -11.98 -9.84
N GLU A 82 10.90 -11.56 -10.95
CA GLU A 82 11.35 -10.43 -11.76
C GLU A 82 10.98 -9.09 -11.09
N ASN A 83 9.84 -9.06 -10.40
CA ASN A 83 9.33 -7.87 -9.72
C ASN A 83 9.77 -7.78 -8.26
N ARG A 84 10.83 -8.48 -7.88
CA ARG A 84 11.33 -8.51 -6.50
C ARG A 84 11.66 -7.10 -6.00
N GLY A 85 12.32 -6.27 -6.81
CA GLY A 85 12.63 -4.88 -6.47
C GLY A 85 11.37 -4.04 -6.19
N VAL A 86 10.28 -4.31 -6.90
CA VAL A 86 8.98 -3.64 -6.70
C VAL A 86 8.39 -3.98 -5.33
N MET A 87 8.53 -5.22 -4.86
CA MET A 87 8.06 -5.61 -3.51
C MET A 87 8.79 -4.83 -2.42
N LEU A 88 10.12 -4.67 -2.55
CA LEU A 88 10.93 -3.90 -1.60
C LEU A 88 10.54 -2.42 -1.62
N LEU A 89 10.40 -1.83 -2.81
CA LEU A 89 9.97 -0.43 -2.94
C LEU A 89 8.58 -0.22 -2.34
N ALA A 90 7.65 -1.15 -2.57
CA ALA A 90 6.32 -1.11 -1.98
C ALA A 90 6.37 -1.23 -0.44
N ALA A 91 7.22 -2.10 0.11
CA ALA A 91 7.41 -2.22 1.57
C ALA A 91 7.92 -0.90 2.17
N LEU A 92 8.99 -0.33 1.59
CA LEU A 92 9.54 0.95 2.04
C LEU A 92 8.53 2.10 1.90
N GLY A 93 7.78 2.12 0.80
CA GLY A 93 6.72 3.12 0.58
C GLY A 93 5.62 3.05 1.64
N LYS A 94 5.23 1.83 2.07
CA LYS A 94 4.26 1.64 3.14
C LYS A 94 4.77 2.14 4.49
N LEU A 95 6.04 1.90 4.83
CA LEU A 95 6.65 2.47 6.05
C LEU A 95 6.74 4.00 5.97
N GLY A 96 7.14 4.54 4.83
CA GLY A 96 7.16 5.98 4.59
C GLY A 96 5.78 6.61 4.77
N PHE A 97 4.72 5.95 4.28
CA PHE A 97 3.35 6.39 4.48
C PHE A 97 2.95 6.45 5.96
N VAL A 98 3.29 5.41 6.73
CA VAL A 98 3.03 5.40 8.19
C VAL A 98 3.73 6.56 8.89
N LEU A 99 4.98 6.86 8.51
CA LEU A 99 5.70 8.01 9.05
C LEU A 99 5.00 9.33 8.72
N LEU A 100 4.51 9.50 7.49
CA LEU A 100 3.74 10.68 7.10
C LEU A 100 2.43 10.81 7.90
N VAL A 101 1.73 9.70 8.14
CA VAL A 101 0.50 9.69 8.97
C VAL A 101 0.82 10.08 10.41
N LEU A 102 1.91 9.58 10.98
CA LEU A 102 2.33 9.94 12.34
C LEU A 102 2.70 11.42 12.45
N VAL A 103 3.45 11.96 11.49
CA VAL A 103 3.75 13.40 11.44
C VAL A 103 2.46 14.22 11.34
N ALA A 104 1.56 13.85 10.43
CA ALA A 104 0.27 14.52 10.27
C ALA A 104 -0.60 14.44 11.53
N TRP A 105 -0.51 13.36 12.31
CA TRP A 105 -1.22 13.21 13.57
C TRP A 105 -0.63 14.10 14.67
N LEU A 106 0.71 14.17 14.78
CA LEU A 106 1.40 15.04 15.74
C LEU A 106 1.12 16.53 15.46
N GLU A 107 0.99 16.92 14.19
CA GLU A 107 0.59 18.26 13.76
C GLU A 107 -0.92 18.53 13.94
N GLY A 108 -1.70 17.55 14.41
CA GLY A 108 -3.14 17.67 14.62
C GLY A 108 -3.98 17.70 13.35
N ILE A 109 -3.40 17.33 12.19
CA ILE A 109 -4.07 17.30 10.88
C ILE A 109 -4.82 15.97 10.70
N ALA A 110 -4.20 14.85 11.08
CA ALA A 110 -4.79 13.53 11.01
C ALA A 110 -5.52 13.17 12.31
N THR A 111 -6.57 12.36 12.23
CA THR A 111 -7.23 11.78 13.41
C THR A 111 -6.51 10.52 13.89
N GLY A 112 -6.75 10.11 15.13
CA GLY A 112 -6.26 8.82 15.63
C GLY A 112 -6.78 7.62 14.83
N TRP A 113 -7.93 7.75 14.16
CA TRP A 113 -8.46 6.71 13.27
C TRP A 113 -7.57 6.47 12.06
N LEU A 114 -6.96 7.52 11.49
CA LEU A 114 -6.01 7.37 10.40
C LEU A 114 -4.74 6.65 10.86
N VAL A 115 -4.28 6.91 12.08
CA VAL A 115 -3.15 6.19 12.69
C VAL A 115 -3.47 4.70 12.82
N ILE A 116 -4.64 4.35 13.38
CA ILE A 116 -5.09 2.96 13.51
C ILE A 116 -5.19 2.30 12.12
N ALA A 117 -5.77 2.98 11.14
CA ALA A 117 -5.86 2.47 9.77
C ALA A 117 -4.47 2.20 9.16
N SER A 118 -3.49 3.06 9.43
CA SER A 118 -2.10 2.91 8.95
C SER A 118 -1.35 1.72 9.56
N LEU A 119 -1.84 1.11 10.66
CA LEU A 119 -1.26 -0.13 11.17
C LEU A 119 -1.36 -1.28 10.15
N GLY A 120 -2.39 -1.27 9.30
CA GLY A 120 -2.50 -2.19 8.17
C GLY A 120 -1.32 -2.06 7.20
N ASP A 121 -0.81 -0.84 6.99
CA ASP A 121 0.34 -0.59 6.12
C ASP A 121 1.64 -1.13 6.72
N VAL A 122 1.80 -1.13 8.05
CA VAL A 122 2.93 -1.78 8.73
C VAL A 122 2.91 -3.29 8.48
N ILE A 123 1.75 -3.93 8.65
CA ILE A 123 1.59 -5.38 8.41
C ILE A 123 1.90 -5.70 6.94
N LEU A 124 1.37 -4.91 6.00
CA LEU A 124 1.65 -5.07 4.57
C LEU A 124 3.13 -4.90 4.27
N SER A 125 3.80 -3.91 4.87
CA SER A 125 5.25 -3.71 4.69
C SER A 125 6.04 -4.93 5.16
N ILE A 126 5.74 -5.46 6.34
CA ILE A 126 6.42 -6.65 6.87
C ILE A 126 6.21 -7.84 5.93
N GLY A 127 4.98 -8.07 5.48
CA GLY A 127 4.66 -9.13 4.53
C GLY A 127 5.38 -8.99 3.18
N LEU A 128 5.45 -7.77 2.64
CA LEU A 128 6.18 -7.46 1.40
C LEU A 128 7.69 -7.65 1.56
N GLY A 129 8.27 -7.21 2.68
CA GLY A 129 9.68 -7.45 3.00
C GLY A 129 10.00 -8.94 3.13
N TRP A 130 9.11 -9.70 3.78
CA TRP A 130 9.26 -11.15 3.88
C TRP A 130 9.13 -11.84 2.51
N ALA A 131 8.18 -11.40 1.68
CA ALA A 131 8.03 -11.89 0.30
C ALA A 131 9.31 -11.61 -0.51
N TYR A 132 9.84 -10.39 -0.42
CA TYR A 132 11.11 -10.00 -1.04
C TYR A 132 12.27 -10.93 -0.65
N HIS A 133 12.43 -11.24 0.64
CA HIS A 133 13.48 -12.14 1.10
C HIS A 133 13.28 -13.60 0.70
N SER A 134 12.02 -14.00 0.50
CA SER A 134 11.66 -15.38 0.15
C SER A 134 11.81 -15.68 -1.35
N VAL A 135 11.81 -14.65 -2.19
CA VAL A 135 11.97 -14.76 -3.64
C VAL A 135 13.46 -14.70 -4.00
N ARG A 136 13.97 -15.70 -4.71
CA ARG A 136 15.36 -15.73 -5.19
C ARG A 136 15.48 -15.00 -6.53
N PRO A 137 16.53 -14.20 -6.78
CA PRO A 137 16.74 -13.59 -8.09
C PRO A 137 16.96 -14.64 -9.18
N SER A 138 16.43 -14.39 -10.38
CA SER A 138 16.77 -15.15 -11.58
C SER A 138 18.21 -14.85 -11.99
N THR A 139 19.06 -15.87 -12.00
CA THR A 139 20.44 -15.83 -12.51
C THR A 139 20.48 -15.72 -14.02
#